data_AF-A0A8S0GRZ5-F1
#
_entry.id   AF-A0A8S0GRZ5-F1
#
_cell.length_a   1.000
_cell.length_b   1.000
_cell.length_c   1.000
_cell.angle_alpha   90.00
_cell.angle_beta   90.00
_cell.angle_gamma   90.00
#
_symmetry.space_group_name_H-M   'P 1'
#
loop_
_entity.id
_entity.type
_entity.pdbx_description
1 polymer ?
#
loop_
_entity_poly.entity_id
_entity_poly.type
_entity_poly.pdbx_seq_one_letter_code
_entity_poly.pdbx_strand_id
1 'polypeptide(L)'
;MALQEQCLWETLTPLRPDRAPLKGELTADVCIIGAGFTGLSAAVHLLEQGKRVCVVEAHRAGHGGSGRNVGLVNAGMWIPPDEIEAGFGEQVGSQLNRMLGAAPSLVFSLVDKYHIDCQLRREGTLHMAHNARGEADLRSREEQWKRRGAPWSC
;
A
#
# COMPACT_ATOMS: atom_id res chain seq x y z
N MET A 1 -10.94 37.02 -2.59
CA MET A 1 -10.23 35.89 -1.98
C MET A 1 -9.34 35.28 -3.06
N ALA A 2 -8.03 35.19 -2.86
CA ALA A 2 -7.13 34.61 -3.86
C ALA A 2 -7.29 33.09 -3.89
N LEU A 3 -7.24 32.47 -5.07
CA LEU A 3 -7.20 31.02 -5.19
C LEU A 3 -5.88 30.53 -4.55
N GLN A 4 -5.97 29.56 -3.64
CA GLN A 4 -4.79 28.94 -3.04
C GLN A 4 -4.49 27.63 -3.77
N GLU A 5 -3.27 27.49 -4.29
CA GLU A 5 -2.78 26.25 -4.89
C GLU A 5 -2.25 25.31 -3.80
N GLN A 6 -3.17 24.67 -3.08
CA GLN A 6 -2.84 23.77 -1.98
C GLN A 6 -3.60 22.44 -2.09
N CYS A 7 -3.00 21.37 -1.59
CA CYS A 7 -3.68 20.08 -1.47
C CYS A 7 -4.70 20.15 -0.33
N LEU A 8 -6.00 20.14 -0.67
CA LEU A 8 -7.08 20.20 0.32
C LEU A 8 -6.94 19.12 1.40
N TRP A 9 -6.44 17.93 1.03
CA TRP A 9 -6.22 16.83 1.97
C TRP A 9 -5.15 17.15 3.02
N GLU A 10 -4.08 17.87 2.65
CA GLU A 10 -3.07 18.31 3.62
C GLU A 10 -3.62 19.37 4.58
N THR A 11 -4.59 20.18 4.13
CA THR A 11 -5.21 21.24 4.95
C THR A 11 -6.26 20.70 5.93
N LEU A 12 -7.02 19.67 5.54
CA LEU A 12 -8.15 19.16 6.32
C LEU A 12 -7.81 18.00 7.25
N THR A 13 -6.67 17.32 7.05
CA THR A 13 -6.26 16.19 7.87
C THR A 13 -5.51 16.63 9.14
N PRO A 14 -5.53 15.82 10.23
CA PRO A 14 -4.77 16.12 11.43
C PRO A 14 -3.30 16.41 11.14
N LEU A 15 -2.73 17.37 11.88
CA LEU A 15 -1.33 17.75 11.74
C LEU A 15 -0.42 16.55 11.97
N ARG A 16 0.47 16.32 11.01
CA ARG A 16 1.49 15.27 11.10
C ARG A 16 2.55 15.68 12.13
N PRO A 17 3.16 14.72 12.84
CA PRO A 17 4.25 15.03 13.75
C PRO A 17 5.37 15.76 13.01
N ASP A 18 5.73 16.94 13.50
CA ASP A 18 6.90 17.63 12.96
C ASP A 18 8.17 16.99 13.51
N ARG A 19 9.17 16.80 12.65
CA ARG A 19 10.47 16.24 13.01
C ARG A 19 11.51 17.29 12.69
N ALA A 20 12.32 17.65 13.69
CA ALA A 20 13.42 18.57 13.47
C ALA A 20 14.36 18.00 12.39
N PRO A 21 14.91 18.86 11.50
CA PRO A 21 15.91 18.43 10.54
C PRO A 21 17.08 17.74 11.24
N LEU A 22 17.60 16.68 10.63
CA LEU A 22 18.80 16.01 11.09
C LEU A 22 19.96 17.01 11.11
N LYS A 23 20.63 17.11 12.26
CA LYS A 23 21.86 17.89 12.43
C LYS A 23 23.01 16.95 12.77
N GLY A 24 24.13 17.09 12.05
CA GLY A 24 25.31 16.26 12.26
C GLY A 24 25.12 14.82 11.80
N GLU A 25 25.79 13.90 12.49
CA GLU A 25 25.86 12.50 12.11
C GLU A 25 25.07 11.62 13.09
N LEU A 26 24.43 10.58 12.56
CA LEU A 26 23.77 9.53 13.33
C LEU A 26 24.29 8.17 12.90
N THR A 27 24.52 7.29 13.87
CA THR A 27 24.85 5.90 13.62
C THR A 27 23.60 5.03 13.82
N ALA A 28 23.26 4.25 12.80
CA ALA A 28 22.18 3.27 12.82
C ALA A 28 22.66 1.97 12.16
N ASP A 29 21.97 0.87 12.42
CA ASP A 29 22.25 -0.40 11.75
C ASP A 29 21.73 -0.37 10.30
N VAL A 30 20.62 0.36 10.07
CA VAL A 30 20.06 0.59 8.74
C VAL A 30 19.64 2.06 8.59
N CYS A 31 20.03 2.69 7.48
CA CYS A 31 19.55 4.00 7.06
C CYS A 31 18.58 3.84 5.88
N ILE A 32 17.37 4.39 6.01
CA ILE A 32 16.31 4.35 4.99
C ILE A 32 16.11 5.76 4.46
N ILE A 33 16.16 5.90 3.13
CA ILE A 33 15.93 7.16 2.44
C ILE A 33 14.49 7.18 1.91
N GLY A 34 13.68 8.10 2.44
CA GLY A 34 12.28 8.31 2.07
C GLY A 34 11.29 7.80 3.11
N ALA A 35 10.43 8.69 3.61
CA ALA A 35 9.38 8.37 4.58
C ALA A 35 8.00 8.17 3.92
N GLY A 36 7.97 7.36 2.85
CA GLY A 36 6.74 6.84 2.23
C GLY A 36 6.34 5.46 2.79
N PHE A 37 5.29 4.84 2.23
CA PHE A 37 4.81 3.53 2.69
C PHE A 37 5.90 2.46 2.67
N THR A 38 6.67 2.35 1.58
CA THR A 38 7.75 1.36 1.47
C THR A 38 8.82 1.58 2.54
N GLY A 39 9.29 2.81 2.71
CA GLY A 39 10.34 3.14 3.68
C GLY A 39 9.87 2.94 5.12
N LEU A 40 8.67 3.41 5.47
CA LEU A 40 8.10 3.26 6.81
C LEU A 40 7.74 1.81 7.12
N SER A 41 7.22 1.06 6.16
CA SER A 41 6.97 -0.39 6.32
C SER A 41 8.28 -1.13 6.56
N ALA A 42 9.32 -0.86 5.76
CA ALA A 42 10.65 -1.45 5.99
C ALA A 42 11.21 -1.08 7.37
N ALA A 43 11.07 0.17 7.79
CA ALA A 43 11.51 0.63 9.10
C ALA A 43 10.82 -0.14 10.24
N VAL A 44 9.49 -0.28 10.16
CA VAL A 44 8.69 -1.03 11.13
C VAL A 44 9.18 -2.48 11.24
N HIS A 45 9.32 -3.20 10.13
CA HIS A 45 9.75 -4.60 10.16
C HIS A 45 11.20 -4.77 10.65
N LEU A 46 12.10 -3.83 10.34
CA LEU A 46 13.48 -3.84 10.86
C LEU A 46 13.54 -3.52 12.36
N LEU A 47 12.72 -2.59 12.84
CA LEU A 47 12.60 -2.28 14.27
C LEU A 47 12.08 -3.49 15.05
N GLU A 48 11.11 -4.22 14.52
CA GLU A 48 10.62 -5.48 15.12
C GLU A 48 11.71 -6.56 15.22
N GLN A 49 12.69 -6.54 14.33
CA GLN A 49 13.86 -7.42 14.36
C GLN A 49 14.99 -6.89 15.28
N GLY A 50 14.71 -5.86 16.07
CA GLY A 50 15.67 -5.28 17.02
C GLY A 50 16.77 -4.43 16.37
N LYS A 51 16.60 -4.01 15.12
CA LYS A 51 17.57 -3.14 14.45
C LYS A 51 17.38 -1.69 14.87
N ARG A 52 18.48 -0.94 15.02
CA ARG A 52 18.45 0.51 15.11
C ARG A 52 18.28 1.08 13.70
N VAL A 53 17.15 1.72 13.44
CA VAL A 53 16.80 2.25 12.12
C VAL A 53 16.75 3.77 12.14
N CYS A 54 17.37 4.40 11.14
CA CYS A 54 17.21 5.82 10.85
C CYS A 54 16.42 5.98 9.55
N VAL A 55 15.38 6.82 9.55
CA VAL A 55 14.63 7.19 8.34
C VAL A 55 14.89 8.68 8.07
N VAL A 56 15.40 8.99 6.88
CA VAL A 56 15.63 10.37 6.43
C VAL A 56 14.68 10.72 5.30
N GLU A 57 14.08 11.91 5.38
CA GLU A 57 13.10 12.42 4.41
C GLU A 57 13.45 13.88 4.11
N ALA A 58 13.44 14.25 2.83
CA ALA A 58 13.78 15.60 2.38
C ALA A 58 12.65 16.61 2.67
N HIS A 59 11.42 16.12 2.77
CA HIS A 59 10.24 16.92 3.08
C HIS A 59 9.60 16.48 4.42
N ARG A 60 8.32 16.08 4.37
CA ARG A 60 7.57 15.52 5.50
C ARG A 60 7.23 14.07 5.17
N ALA A 61 7.03 13.24 6.20
CA ALA A 61 6.55 11.88 6.00
C ALA A 61 5.26 11.87 5.17
N GLY A 62 5.20 10.98 4.19
CA GLY A 62 4.10 10.89 3.23
C GLY A 62 4.03 12.04 2.22
N HIS A 63 5.05 12.89 2.06
CA HIS A 63 4.99 13.99 1.07
C HIS A 63 4.78 13.48 -0.36
N GLY A 64 5.40 12.36 -0.75
CA GLY A 64 5.29 11.81 -2.11
C GLY A 64 3.97 11.07 -2.40
N GLY A 65 4.04 10.10 -3.32
CA GLY A 65 2.87 9.31 -3.74
C GLY A 65 2.13 8.60 -2.59
N SER A 66 2.82 8.28 -1.49
CA SER A 66 2.21 7.63 -0.31
C SER A 66 1.21 8.50 0.45
N GLY A 67 1.29 9.84 0.39
CA GLY A 67 0.28 10.72 1.00
C GLY A 67 -0.68 11.37 0.00
N ARG A 68 -0.48 11.13 -1.30
CA ARG A 68 -1.29 11.72 -2.40
C ARG A 68 -2.04 10.68 -3.23
N ASN A 69 -2.09 9.42 -2.76
CA ASN A 69 -2.86 8.37 -3.41
C ASN A 69 -4.33 8.38 -2.96
N VAL A 70 -5.14 7.54 -3.62
CA VAL A 70 -6.60 7.45 -3.44
C VAL A 70 -6.99 6.75 -2.12
N GLY A 71 -6.06 6.08 -1.44
CA GLY A 71 -6.32 5.38 -0.17
C GLY A 71 -6.96 3.99 -0.32
N LEU A 72 -6.91 3.39 -1.51
CA LEU A 72 -7.46 2.06 -1.75
C LEU A 72 -6.50 0.96 -1.29
N VAL A 73 -7.03 -0.02 -0.56
CA VAL A 73 -6.32 -1.23 -0.15
C VAL A 73 -6.86 -2.41 -0.95
N ASN A 74 -6.38 -2.55 -2.18
CA ASN A 74 -6.84 -3.59 -3.12
C ASN A 74 -5.99 -4.86 -3.03
N ALA A 75 -6.63 -6.01 -3.23
CA ALA A 75 -5.93 -7.29 -3.38
C ALA A 75 -5.43 -7.47 -4.81
N GLY A 76 -4.21 -7.98 -4.96
CA GLY A 76 -3.64 -8.33 -6.26
C GLY A 76 -3.21 -7.13 -7.10
N MET A 77 -2.99 -7.37 -8.39
CA MET A 77 -2.63 -6.35 -9.37
C MET A 77 -3.77 -6.06 -10.32
N TRP A 78 -3.61 -5.00 -11.12
CA TRP A 78 -4.59 -4.69 -12.16
C TRP A 78 -4.51 -5.60 -13.39
N ILE A 79 -3.42 -6.35 -13.48
CA ILE A 79 -3.16 -7.39 -14.48
C ILE A 79 -3.84 -8.69 -14.01
N PRO A 80 -4.52 -9.44 -14.89
CA PRO A 80 -5.10 -10.74 -14.55
C PRO A 80 -4.05 -11.73 -14.00
N PRO A 81 -4.38 -12.54 -12.98
CA PRO A 81 -3.45 -13.51 -12.38
C PRO A 81 -2.72 -14.42 -13.37
N ASP A 82 -3.43 -14.95 -14.38
CA ASP A 82 -2.85 -15.85 -15.38
C ASP A 82 -1.85 -15.11 -16.28
N GLU A 83 -2.08 -13.82 -16.58
CA GLU A 83 -1.14 -12.99 -17.36
C GLU A 83 0.13 -12.67 -16.58
N ILE A 84 0.04 -12.56 -15.26
CA ILE A 84 1.20 -12.36 -14.38
C ILE A 84 2.11 -13.59 -14.44
N GLU A 85 1.53 -14.78 -14.36
CA GLU A 85 2.26 -16.04 -14.49
C GLU A 85 2.84 -16.24 -15.88
N ALA A 86 2.11 -15.85 -16.94
CA ALA A 86 2.63 -15.88 -18.30
C ALA A 86 3.83 -14.93 -18.50
N GLY A 87 3.81 -13.74 -17.89
CA GLY A 87 4.85 -12.73 -18.05
C GLY A 87 6.11 -12.97 -17.22
N PHE A 88 5.96 -13.49 -16.00
CA PHE A 88 7.07 -13.69 -15.04
C PHE A 88 7.49 -15.16 -14.88
N GLY A 89 6.78 -16.09 -15.52
CA GLY A 89 6.92 -17.53 -15.30
C GLY A 89 6.10 -18.00 -14.09
N GLU A 90 5.68 -19.27 -14.11
CA GLU A 90 4.74 -19.84 -13.14
C GLU A 90 5.19 -19.65 -11.68
N GLN A 91 6.46 -19.94 -11.39
CA GLN A 91 6.98 -19.85 -10.02
C GLN A 91 6.91 -18.43 -9.46
N VAL A 92 7.47 -17.45 -10.19
CA VAL A 92 7.53 -16.06 -9.75
C VAL A 92 6.13 -15.43 -9.79
N GLY A 93 5.36 -15.69 -10.84
CA GLY A 93 4.01 -15.17 -10.97
C GLY A 93 3.07 -15.68 -9.90
N SER A 94 3.12 -16.97 -9.56
CA SER A 94 2.32 -17.55 -8.47
C SER A 94 2.70 -16.95 -7.12
N GLN A 95 3.99 -16.72 -6.86
CA GLN A 95 4.45 -16.04 -5.65
C GLN A 95 3.94 -14.60 -5.57
N LEU A 96 4.03 -13.84 -6.68
CA LEU A 96 3.52 -12.47 -6.76
C LEU A 96 2.00 -12.42 -6.54
N ASN A 97 1.24 -13.29 -7.21
CA ASN A 97 -0.21 -13.41 -7.05
C ASN A 97 -0.59 -13.67 -5.59
N ARG A 98 0.11 -14.59 -4.92
CA ARG A 98 -0.12 -14.91 -3.51
C ARG A 98 0.22 -13.75 -2.60
N MET A 99 1.39 -13.14 -2.77
CA MET A 99 1.87 -12.04 -1.93
C MET A 99 0.96 -10.81 -2.05
N LEU A 100 0.62 -10.41 -3.27
CA LEU A 100 -0.21 -9.24 -3.52
C LEU A 100 -1.69 -9.49 -3.24
N GLY A 101 -2.17 -10.71 -3.44
CA GLY A 101 -3.50 -11.14 -3.01
C GLY A 101 -3.68 -11.03 -1.49
N ALA A 102 -2.61 -11.31 -0.72
CA ALA A 102 -2.62 -11.22 0.75
C ALA A 102 -2.23 -9.83 1.30
N ALA A 103 -1.81 -8.88 0.45
CA ALA A 103 -1.31 -7.58 0.88
C ALA A 103 -2.32 -6.76 1.72
N PRO A 104 -3.64 -6.76 1.45
CA PRO A 104 -4.61 -6.08 2.31
C PRO A 104 -4.59 -6.58 3.75
N SER A 105 -4.45 -7.89 3.96
CA SER A 105 -4.39 -8.48 5.30
C SER A 105 -3.17 -7.99 6.07
N LEU A 106 -2.02 -7.83 5.41
CA LEU A 106 -0.83 -7.23 6.02
C LEU A 106 -1.11 -5.79 6.46
N VAL A 107 -1.67 -4.97 5.58
CA VAL A 107 -2.03 -3.57 5.89
C VAL A 107 -2.96 -3.50 7.10
N PHE A 108 -4.05 -4.28 7.12
CA PHE A 108 -4.99 -4.29 8.22
C PHE A 108 -4.34 -4.77 9.53
N SER A 109 -3.50 -5.81 9.46
CA SER A 109 -2.80 -6.31 10.65
C SER A 109 -1.84 -5.29 11.26
N LEU A 110 -1.16 -4.48 10.43
CA LEU A 110 -0.29 -3.40 10.89
C LEU A 110 -1.10 -2.28 11.54
N VAL A 111 -2.23 -1.90 10.93
CA VAL A 111 -3.15 -0.91 11.51
C VAL A 111 -3.64 -1.37 12.88
N ASP A 112 -4.06 -2.62 13.01
CA ASP A 112 -4.54 -3.18 14.28
C ASP A 112 -3.44 -3.27 15.33
N LYS A 113 -2.26 -3.79 14.95
CA LYS A 113 -1.11 -3.97 15.85
C LYS A 113 -0.60 -2.65 16.44
N TYR A 114 -0.56 -1.60 15.62
CA TYR A 114 -0.02 -0.30 16.01
C TYR A 114 -1.09 0.73 16.38
N HIS A 115 -2.36 0.33 16.38
CA HIS A 115 -3.49 1.21 16.64
C HIS A 115 -3.44 2.49 15.80
N ILE A 116 -3.19 2.35 14.50
CA ILE A 116 -3.04 3.48 13.58
C ILE A 116 -4.41 4.08 13.30
N ASP A 117 -4.63 5.32 13.75
CA ASP A 117 -5.83 6.09 13.39
C ASP A 117 -5.73 6.61 11.94
N CYS A 118 -6.16 5.78 11.00
CA CYS A 118 -6.17 6.10 9.57
C CYS A 118 -7.56 5.99 8.94
N GLN A 119 -8.63 6.03 9.76
CA GLN A 119 -10.02 5.94 9.30
C GLN A 119 -10.28 4.70 8.42
N LEU A 120 -9.65 3.58 8.78
CA LEU A 120 -9.71 2.34 8.00
C LEU A 120 -11.15 1.83 7.85
N ARG A 121 -11.56 1.52 6.61
CA ARG A 121 -12.80 0.81 6.30
C ARG A 121 -12.49 -0.53 5.62
N ARG A 122 -13.06 -1.63 6.14
CA ARG A 122 -12.87 -3.00 5.63
C ARG A 122 -14.07 -3.44 4.81
N GLU A 123 -14.39 -2.68 3.78
CA GLU A 123 -15.64 -2.83 3.00
C GLU A 123 -15.41 -3.43 1.61
N GLY A 124 -14.16 -3.77 1.29
CA GLY A 124 -13.77 -4.31 -0.01
C GLY A 124 -13.85 -3.26 -1.13
N THR A 125 -13.74 -3.74 -2.36
CA THR A 125 -13.74 -2.92 -3.57
C THR A 125 -14.69 -3.54 -4.60
N LEU A 126 -15.57 -2.72 -5.17
CA LEU A 126 -16.47 -3.15 -6.23
C LEU A 126 -15.84 -2.89 -7.59
N HIS A 127 -15.73 -3.95 -8.39
CA HIS A 127 -15.41 -3.84 -9.81
C HIS A 127 -16.70 -4.04 -10.61
N MET A 128 -17.06 -3.05 -11.42
CA MET A 128 -18.33 -3.04 -12.17
C MET A 128 -18.08 -3.03 -13.67
N ALA A 129 -18.95 -3.70 -14.43
CA ALA A 129 -18.93 -3.71 -15.87
C ALA A 129 -20.12 -2.93 -16.44
N HIS A 130 -19.88 -2.14 -17.48
CA HIS A 130 -20.92 -1.38 -18.19
C HIS A 130 -21.31 -2.00 -19.54
N ASN A 131 -20.71 -3.13 -19.91
CA ASN A 131 -20.98 -3.85 -21.15
C ASN A 131 -20.61 -5.34 -21.02
N ALA A 132 -21.06 -6.16 -21.98
CA ALA A 132 -20.84 -7.62 -21.97
C ALA A 132 -19.36 -8.02 -22.00
N ARG A 133 -18.49 -7.24 -22.65
CA ARG A 133 -17.04 -7.51 -22.67
C ARG A 133 -16.42 -7.31 -21.28
N GLY A 134 -16.80 -6.24 -20.59
CA GLY A 134 -16.37 -5.99 -19.22
C GLY A 134 -16.90 -7.05 -18.26
N GLU A 135 -18.14 -7.50 -18.44
CA GLU A 135 -18.69 -8.58 -17.63
C GLU A 135 -17.90 -9.88 -17.81
N ALA A 136 -17.57 -10.24 -19.06
CA ALA A 136 -16.74 -11.41 -19.36
C ALA A 136 -15.33 -11.31 -18.74
N ASP A 137 -14.71 -10.12 -18.76
CA ASP A 137 -13.42 -9.87 -18.11
C ASP A 137 -13.51 -10.06 -16.58
N LEU A 138 -14.55 -9.50 -15.94
CA LEU A 138 -14.75 -9.66 -14.49
C LEU A 138 -14.98 -11.12 -14.11
N ARG A 139 -15.78 -11.87 -14.87
CA ARG A 139 -15.99 -13.32 -14.65
C ARG A 139 -14.69 -14.11 -14.77
N SER A 140 -13.89 -13.81 -15.80
CA SER A 140 -12.57 -14.44 -15.97
C SER A 140 -11.64 -14.16 -14.78
N ARG A 141 -11.56 -12.90 -14.33
CA ARG A 141 -10.74 -12.52 -13.17
C ARG A 141 -11.22 -13.20 -11.88
N GLU A 142 -12.53 -13.27 -11.68
CA GLU A 142 -13.13 -13.95 -10.55
C GLU A 142 -12.75 -15.44 -10.53
N GLU A 143 -12.90 -16.15 -11.65
CA GLU A 143 -12.53 -17.56 -11.78
C GLU A 143 -11.03 -17.78 -11.50
N GLN A 144 -10.17 -16.93 -12.06
CA GLN A 144 -8.72 -16.99 -11.83
C GLN A 144 -8.36 -16.84 -10.36
N TRP A 145 -9.03 -15.94 -9.63
CA TRP A 145 -8.78 -15.75 -8.21
C TRP A 145 -9.41 -16.84 -7.33
N LYS A 146 -10.59 -17.36 -7.69
CA LYS A 146 -11.22 -18.50 -6.99
C LYS A 146 -10.33 -19.74 -7.03
N ARG A 147 -9.73 -20.06 -8.19
CA ARG A 147 -8.77 -21.17 -8.31
C ARG A 147 -7.55 -21.02 -7.40
N ARG A 148 -7.21 -19.78 -7.03
CA ARG A 148 -6.09 -19.42 -6.14
C ARG A 148 -6.51 -19.26 -4.67
N GLY A 149 -7.76 -19.59 -4.33
CA GLY A 149 -8.25 -19.62 -2.95
C GLY A 149 -8.58 -18.23 -2.37
N ALA A 150 -8.80 -17.22 -3.21
CA ALA A 150 -9.12 -15.88 -2.74
C ALA A 150 -10.53 -15.82 -2.12
N PRO A 151 -10.71 -15.12 -0.98
CA PRO A 151 -12.00 -15.01 -0.28
C PRO A 151 -12.89 -13.96 -0.93
N TRP A 152 -13.44 -14.25 -2.11
CA TRP A 152 -14.41 -13.35 -2.78
C TRP A 152 -15.83 -13.65 -2.32
N SER A 153 -16.57 -12.62 -1.94
CA SER A 153 -18.03 -12.61 -1.97
C SER A 153 -18.47 -11.83 -3.20
N CYS A 154 -19.30 -12.44 -4.05
CA CYS A 154 -20.03 -11.71 -5.09
C CYS A 154 -20.99 -10.69 -4.47
#